data_AF-A0A8J6TK18-F1
#
_entry.id   AF-A0A8J6TK18-F1
#
_cell.length_a   1.000
_cell.length_b   1.000
_cell.length_c   1.000
_cell.angle_alpha   90.00
_cell.angle_beta   90.00
_cell.angle_gamma   90.00
#
_symmetry.space_group_name_H-M   'P 1'
#
loop_
_entity.id
_entity.type
_entity.pdbx_description
1 polymer ?
#
loop_
_entity_poly.entity_id
_entity_poly.type
_entity_poly.pdbx_seq_one_letter_code
_entity_poly.pdbx_strand_id
1 'polypeptide(L)'
;MPTIKPENNKQETVDAVQPITVSNTPTSFTDRFIIAKALDGSILLRLISDIPDARIENHRTVIKESLAKQLIEILCEITEYYPQKPKKATSNKIKMAKQSKNKAT
;
A
#
# COMPACT_ATOMS: atom_id res chain seq x y z
N MET A 1 14.21 10.58 -47.39
CA MET A 1 14.13 9.93 -46.06
C MET A 1 12.84 10.36 -45.40
N PRO A 2 11.92 9.45 -45.04
CA PRO A 2 10.71 9.84 -44.34
C PRO A 2 10.99 10.08 -42.86
N THR A 3 10.56 11.24 -42.37
CA THR A 3 10.68 11.69 -40.98
C THR A 3 9.69 10.92 -40.12
N ILE A 4 10.20 10.09 -39.20
CA ILE A 4 9.40 9.39 -38.19
C ILE A 4 8.96 10.44 -37.17
N LYS A 5 7.65 10.70 -37.07
CA LYS A 5 7.09 11.50 -35.98
C LYS A 5 7.16 10.68 -34.68
N PRO A 6 7.54 11.28 -33.54
CA PRO A 6 7.52 10.58 -32.28
C PRO A 6 6.07 10.27 -31.91
N GLU A 7 5.76 8.98 -31.72
CA GLU A 7 4.47 8.54 -31.20
C GLU A 7 4.28 9.10 -29.79
N ASN A 8 3.11 9.68 -29.61
CA ASN A 8 2.68 10.36 -28.41
C ASN A 8 2.55 9.30 -27.30
N ASN A 9 3.55 9.26 -26.41
CA ASN A 9 3.63 8.34 -25.30
C ASN A 9 2.50 8.68 -24.31
N LYS A 10 1.31 8.09 -24.50
CA LYS A 10 0.20 8.20 -23.55
C LYS A 10 0.65 7.48 -22.27
N GLN A 11 1.14 8.27 -21.32
CA GLN A 11 1.23 7.85 -19.93
C GLN A 11 -0.16 7.46 -19.48
N GLU A 12 -0.39 6.15 -19.37
CA GLU A 12 -1.52 5.59 -18.66
C GLU A 12 -1.48 6.18 -17.24
N THR A 13 -2.41 7.08 -16.98
CA THR A 13 -2.68 7.58 -15.63
C THR A 13 -3.20 6.39 -14.84
N VAL A 14 -2.32 5.76 -14.07
CA VAL A 14 -2.72 4.82 -13.02
C VAL A 14 -3.66 5.61 -12.13
N ASP A 15 -4.96 5.35 -12.22
CA ASP A 15 -5.96 5.98 -11.38
C ASP A 15 -5.48 5.85 -9.94
N ALA A 16 -5.21 7.00 -9.31
CA ALA A 16 -4.74 7.05 -7.94
C ALA A 16 -5.88 6.52 -7.06
N VAL A 17 -5.83 5.21 -6.78
CA VAL A 17 -6.74 4.55 -5.84
C VAL A 17 -6.61 5.31 -4.53
N GLN A 18 -7.63 6.10 -4.20
CA GLN A 18 -7.64 6.82 -2.94
C GLN A 18 -7.66 5.80 -1.80
N PRO A 19 -6.84 5.98 -0.75
CA PRO A 19 -6.85 5.06 0.37
C PRO A 19 -8.21 5.14 1.07
N ILE A 20 -9.02 4.10 0.91
CA ILE A 20 -10.28 3.93 1.64
C ILE A 20 -9.91 3.51 3.06
N THR A 21 -10.12 4.39 4.04
CA THR A 21 -9.85 4.11 5.46
C THR A 21 -11.07 3.57 6.20
N VAL A 22 -12.29 3.80 5.66
CA VAL A 22 -13.55 3.30 6.20
C VAL A 22 -14.38 2.75 5.04
N SER A 23 -14.85 1.52 5.17
CA SER A 23 -15.72 0.85 4.19
C SER A 23 -17.01 0.40 4.87
N ASN A 24 -18.15 0.57 4.20
CA ASN A 24 -19.45 0.05 4.61
C ASN A 24 -19.94 -1.10 3.70
N THR A 25 -19.09 -1.57 2.78
CA THR A 25 -19.42 -2.67 1.87
C THR A 25 -19.50 -3.99 2.64
N PRO A 26 -20.53 -4.83 2.42
CA PRO A 26 -20.58 -6.17 3.00
C PRO A 26 -19.35 -6.98 2.57
N THR A 27 -18.59 -7.47 3.55
CA THR A 27 -17.39 -8.28 3.31
C THR A 27 -17.38 -9.51 4.21
N SER A 28 -16.79 -10.59 3.71
CA SER A 28 -16.53 -11.78 4.52
C SER A 28 -15.42 -11.50 5.53
N PHE A 29 -15.53 -12.05 6.74
CA PHE A 29 -14.42 -12.02 7.69
C PHE A 29 -13.28 -12.92 7.20
N THR A 30 -12.04 -12.54 7.50
CA THR A 30 -10.86 -13.39 7.29
C THR A 30 -10.48 -14.02 8.63
N ASP A 31 -10.53 -15.34 8.71
CA ASP A 31 -10.23 -16.07 9.95
C ASP A 31 -8.72 -16.30 10.13
N ARG A 32 -8.00 -16.51 9.03
CA ARG A 32 -6.57 -16.83 9.08
C ARG A 32 -5.78 -16.10 8.00
N PHE A 33 -4.60 -15.63 8.41
CA PHE A 33 -3.60 -15.03 7.54
C PHE A 33 -2.36 -15.92 7.51
N ILE A 34 -1.83 -16.20 6.31
CA ILE A 34 -0.51 -16.83 6.14
C ILE A 34 0.36 -15.87 5.33
N ILE A 35 1.53 -15.54 5.88
CA ILE A 35 2.50 -14.65 5.27
C ILE A 35 3.82 -15.39 5.16
N ALA A 36 4.42 -15.40 3.97
CA ALA A 36 5.72 -16.03 3.75
C ALA A 36 6.60 -15.16 2.83
N LYS A 37 7.88 -15.05 3.16
CA LYS A 37 8.88 -14.42 2.29
C LYS A 37 9.35 -15.43 1.25
N ALA A 38 9.28 -15.08 -0.02
CA ALA A 38 9.82 -15.87 -1.11
C ALA A 38 11.34 -15.65 -1.26
N LEU A 39 12.01 -16.55 -1.96
CA LEU A 39 13.46 -16.51 -2.19
C LEU A 39 13.90 -15.27 -2.97
N ASP A 40 13.02 -14.74 -3.84
CA ASP A 40 13.23 -13.53 -4.62
C ASP A 40 12.97 -12.22 -3.82
N GLY A 41 12.64 -12.34 -2.54
CA GLY A 41 12.31 -11.22 -1.66
C GLY A 41 10.86 -10.73 -1.77
N SER A 42 10.03 -11.32 -2.63
CA SER A 42 8.58 -11.04 -2.62
C SER A 42 7.90 -11.65 -1.40
N ILE A 43 6.67 -11.22 -1.12
CA ILE A 43 5.87 -11.68 0.02
C ILE A 43 4.61 -12.34 -0.49
N LEU A 44 4.45 -13.62 -0.17
CA LEU A 44 3.21 -14.36 -0.33
C LEU A 44 2.25 -13.97 0.81
N LEU A 45 1.05 -13.51 0.45
CA LEU A 45 -0.06 -13.26 1.36
C LEU A 45 -1.22 -14.19 1.00
N ARG A 46 -1.72 -14.92 2.00
CA ARG A 46 -2.88 -15.80 1.88
C ARG A 46 -3.91 -15.45 2.94
N LEU A 47 -5.12 -15.14 2.49
CA LEU A 47 -6.28 -14.84 3.31
C LEU A 47 -7.23 -16.03 3.23
N ILE A 48 -7.64 -16.54 4.38
CA ILE A 48 -8.50 -17.72 4.48
C ILE A 48 -9.74 -17.32 5.27
N SER A 49 -10.90 -17.45 4.64
CA SER A 49 -12.21 -17.21 5.23
C SER A 49 -13.01 -18.52 5.26
N ASP A 50 -13.62 -18.83 6.39
CA ASP A 50 -14.62 -19.87 6.52
C ASP A 50 -15.98 -19.23 6.26
N ILE A 51 -16.64 -19.62 5.16
CA ILE A 51 -17.96 -19.09 4.81
C ILE A 51 -19.00 -20.22 4.93
N PRO A 52 -20.21 -19.95 5.46
CA PRO A 52 -21.22 -20.99 5.69
C PRO A 52 -21.57 -21.78 4.42
N ASP A 53 -21.53 -21.12 3.26
CA ASP A 53 -21.93 -21.69 1.97
C ASP A 53 -20.79 -22.38 1.21
N ALA A 54 -19.52 -22.09 1.55
CA ALA A 54 -18.36 -22.74 0.96
C ALA A 54 -17.31 -23.00 2.04
N ARG A 55 -16.94 -24.27 2.26
CA ARG A 55 -16.11 -24.70 3.38
C ARG A 55 -14.85 -23.85 3.62
N ILE A 56 -14.23 -23.26 2.59
CA ILE A 56 -13.10 -22.33 2.69
C ILE A 56 -13.04 -21.42 1.45
N GLU A 57 -13.11 -20.09 1.60
CA GLU A 57 -12.66 -19.13 0.59
C GLU A 57 -11.17 -18.82 0.81
N ASN A 58 -10.38 -18.88 -0.27
CA ASN A 58 -8.94 -18.74 -0.20
C ASN A 58 -8.41 -17.73 -1.21
N HIS A 59 -8.06 -16.54 -0.73
CA HIS A 59 -7.40 -15.55 -1.56
C HIS A 59 -5.89 -15.64 -1.40
N ARG A 60 -5.17 -15.78 -2.52
CA ARG A 60 -3.71 -15.89 -2.55
C ARG A 60 -3.13 -14.84 -3.48
N THR A 61 -2.20 -14.03 -2.97
CA THR A 61 -1.51 -13.01 -3.76
C THR A 61 -0.03 -12.91 -3.40
N VAL A 62 0.77 -12.38 -4.31
CA VAL A 62 2.20 -12.09 -4.08
C VAL A 62 2.40 -10.60 -4.26
N ILE A 63 3.00 -9.97 -3.25
CA ILE A 63 3.30 -8.54 -3.25
C ILE A 63 4.80 -8.29 -3.14
N LYS A 64 5.27 -7.19 -3.73
CA LYS A 64 6.65 -6.73 -3.56
C LYS A 64 6.87 -6.21 -2.14
N GLU A 65 8.11 -6.27 -1.67
CA GLU A 65 8.48 -5.78 -0.33
C GLU A 65 8.09 -4.30 -0.12
N SER A 66 8.21 -3.45 -1.14
CA SER A 66 7.82 -2.05 -1.07
C SER A 66 6.33 -1.85 -0.77
N LEU A 67 5.47 -2.66 -1.39
CA LEU A 67 4.03 -2.60 -1.18
C LEU A 67 3.64 -3.19 0.17
N ALA A 68 4.35 -4.22 0.64
CA ALA A 68 4.14 -4.79 1.97
C ALA A 68 4.43 -3.78 3.10
N LYS A 69 5.47 -2.95 2.95
CA LYS A 69 5.78 -1.87 3.90
C LYS A 69 4.65 -0.85 3.99
N GLN A 70 4.12 -0.41 2.84
CA GLN A 70 2.98 0.51 2.79
C GLN A 70 1.73 -0.11 3.42
N LEU A 71 1.45 -1.40 3.15
CA LEU A 71 0.34 -2.12 3.77
C LEU A 71 0.46 -2.14 5.31
N ILE A 72 1.65 -2.41 5.85
CA ILE A 72 1.88 -2.42 7.30
C ILE A 72 1.68 -1.03 7.90
N GLU A 73 2.18 0.03 7.26
CA GLU A 73 2.00 1.41 7.72
C GLU A 73 0.51 1.78 7.82
N ILE A 74 -0.26 1.49 6.76
CA ILE A 74 -1.71 1.74 6.73
C ILE A 74 -2.44 0.94 7.82
N LEU A 75 -2.10 -0.34 7.99
CA LEU A 75 -2.69 -1.17 9.04
C LEU A 75 -2.41 -0.61 10.44
N CYS A 76 -1.19 -0.14 10.70
CA CYS A 76 -0.86 0.46 12.00
C CYS A 76 -1.61 1.78 12.23
N GLU A 77 -1.75 2.61 11.19
CA GLU A 77 -2.52 3.86 11.27
C GLU A 77 -4.01 3.60 11.55
N ILE A 78 -4.63 2.65 10.85
CA ILE A 78 -6.07 2.32 11.00
C ILE A 78 -6.35 1.65 12.35
N THR A 79 -5.43 0.81 12.85
CA THR A 79 -5.62 0.07 14.11
C THR A 79 -5.10 0.80 15.35
N GLU A 80 -4.42 1.94 15.16
CA GLU A 80 -3.67 2.65 16.21
C GLU A 80 -2.67 1.74 16.97
N TYR A 81 -2.28 0.61 16.38
CA TYR A 81 -1.40 -0.39 16.98
C TYR A 81 -0.07 -0.45 16.24
N TYR A 82 1.02 -0.23 16.99
CA TYR A 82 2.38 -0.28 16.47
C TYR A 82 3.20 -1.31 17.25
N PRO A 83 3.51 -2.50 16.66
CA PRO A 83 4.22 -3.58 17.34
C PRO A 83 5.56 -3.15 17.94
N GLN A 84 6.20 -2.19 17.30
CA GLN A 84 7.26 -1.36 17.87
C GLN A 84 6.94 0.08 17.49
N LYS A 85 6.95 1.00 18.46
CA LYS A 85 6.78 2.44 18.16
C LYS A 85 7.75 2.80 17.03
N PRO A 86 7.28 3.35 15.90
CA PRO A 86 8.17 3.70 14.81
C PRO A 86 9.25 4.62 15.38
N LYS A 87 10.53 4.22 15.24
CA LYS A 87 11.62 5.18 15.42
C LYS A 87 11.32 6.27 14.40
N LYS A 88 10.84 7.44 14.86
CA LYS A 88 10.36 8.53 14.00
C LYS A 88 11.30 8.66 12.81
N ALA A 89 10.89 8.16 11.65
CA ALA A 89 11.56 8.51 10.41
C ALA A 89 11.34 10.01 10.32
N THR A 90 12.41 10.79 10.44
CA THR A 90 12.37 12.24 10.37
C THR A 90 11.83 12.61 9.01
N SER A 91 10.50 12.69 8.90
CA SER A 91 9.79 13.16 7.73
C SER A 91 10.31 14.57 7.48
N ASN A 92 11.10 14.71 6.43
CA ASN A 92 11.65 15.99 5.97
C ASN A 92 10.55 16.99 5.52
N LYS A 93 9.26 16.74 5.79
CA LYS A 93 8.15 17.65 5.49
C LYS A 93 8.16 18.95 6.32
N ILE A 94 9.04 19.12 7.31
CA ILE A 94 9.16 20.40 8.05
C ILE A 94 10.20 21.36 7.43
N LYS A 95 11.04 20.94 6.48
CA LYS A 95 12.05 21.85 5.88
C LYS A 95 11.48 22.82 4.84
N MET A 96 10.28 22.61 4.30
CA MET A 96 9.67 23.58 3.36
C MET A 96 8.92 24.73 4.06
N ALA A 97 8.57 24.61 5.34
CA ALA A 97 7.92 25.70 6.09
C ALA A 97 8.90 26.71 6.71
N LYS A 98 10.20 26.40 6.78
CA LYS A 98 11.23 27.30 7.32
C LYS A 98 12.04 28.06 6.26
N GLN A 99 11.90 27.74 4.97
CA GLN A 99 12.52 28.53 3.89
C GLN A 99 11.66 29.69 3.39
N SER A 100 10.35 29.72 3.70
CA SER A 100 9.49 30.87 3.32
C SER A 100 9.53 32.04 4.32
N LYS A 101 10.08 31.85 5.54
CA LYS A 101 10.19 32.92 6.55
C LYS A 101 11.51 33.69 6.52
N ASN A 102 12.49 33.30 5.72
CA ASN A 102 13.75 34.04 5.56
C ASN A 102 13.89 34.74 4.19
N LYS A 103 12.79 34.89 3.44
CA LYS A 103 12.81 35.60 2.14
C LYS A 103 11.70 36.65 1.95
N ALA A 104 11.03 37.05 3.03
CA ALA A 104 10.16 38.20 3.04
C ALA A 104 10.59 39.10 4.19
N THR A 105 11.23 40.21 3.81
CA THR A 105 11.58 41.42 4.59
C THR A 105 12.56 41.26 5.74
#